data_AF-A0A0D2J1B6-F1
#
_entry.id   AF-A0A0D2J1B6-F1
#
_cell.length_a   1.000
_cell.length_b   1.000
_cell.length_c   1.000
_cell.angle_alpha   90.00
_cell.angle_beta   90.00
_cell.angle_gamma   90.00
#
_symmetry.space_group_name_H-M   'P 1'
#
loop_
_entity.id
_entity.type
_entity.pdbx_description
1 polymer ?
#
loop_
_entity_poly.entity_id
_entity_poly.type
_entity_poly.pdbx_seq_one_letter_code
_entity_poly.pdbx_strand_id
1 'polypeptide(L)'
;MVHALAQLIADYRTPPGKSLPRDLLGSVNAAVDFLVRCRPLGVSMGNAIKFIKLCISKTDPNAPEAAAKGDLLKQLGDFVQEKVVLADQVLVTTAVSKIYDGDVVMVYAFSQVVLDVLLQAHEAGRRFRVVVVDSRPECEGRRLLRRLLDANMACTYTLLSGLSYAVKEVTKVVLGAAAVLSNGTVMARAGSALVATMASAAGKPVLVCCETLKFHERVQLDSITHNELGDPGVLARLPAGVKIAGDDQGPADGSGTVVSPPLAGWEAVPRLGLLNLKYDAMPADCVTMVVCEFGMIPCSSVPVILREWGAKMEEGQAHLFKVMISTDNHLGVWEKDEIRKDDSFAAFEEVLQLAKQHQVDLLLLGGDLFHDNKPSRPTVVKTVQLLTKYCLGDDPIRFRILSDAAANFVGG
;
A
#
# COMPACT_ATOMS: atom_id res chain seq x y z
N MET A 1 -13.60 -13.04 -3.35
CA MET A 1 -12.51 -13.88 -3.92
C MET A 1 -12.07 -14.95 -2.93
N VAL A 2 -11.57 -14.61 -1.74
CA VAL A 2 -11.08 -15.61 -0.77
C VAL A 2 -12.12 -16.68 -0.46
N HIS A 3 -13.38 -16.31 -0.19
CA HIS A 3 -14.45 -17.29 0.01
C HIS A 3 -14.67 -18.25 -1.16
N ALA A 4 -14.52 -17.79 -2.40
CA ALA A 4 -14.66 -18.65 -3.59
C ALA A 4 -13.48 -19.63 -3.72
N LEU A 5 -12.26 -19.19 -3.41
CA LEU A 5 -11.09 -20.07 -3.35
C LEU A 5 -11.15 -21.04 -2.16
N ALA A 6 -11.74 -20.62 -1.04
CA ALA A 6 -12.01 -21.51 0.09
C ALA A 6 -13.03 -22.60 -0.29
N GLN A 7 -14.10 -22.25 -1.01
CA GLN A 7 -15.04 -23.23 -1.56
C GLN A 7 -14.35 -24.19 -2.53
N LEU A 8 -13.50 -23.68 -3.43
CA LEU A 8 -12.70 -24.53 -4.32
C LEU A 8 -11.84 -25.54 -3.54
N ILE A 9 -11.20 -25.11 -2.46
CA ILE A 9 -10.35 -25.98 -1.60
C ILE A 9 -11.22 -27.02 -0.87
N ALA A 10 -12.39 -26.62 -0.37
CA ALA A 10 -13.31 -27.52 0.32
C ALA A 10 -13.83 -28.63 -0.62
N ASP A 11 -14.21 -28.26 -1.84
CA ASP A 11 -14.80 -29.17 -2.83
C ASP A 11 -13.74 -29.99 -3.61
N TYR A 12 -12.46 -29.59 -3.53
CA TYR A 12 -11.36 -30.29 -4.18
C TYR A 12 -11.29 -31.77 -3.79
N ARG A 13 -10.74 -32.64 -4.63
CA ARG A 13 -10.38 -34.02 -4.24
C ARG A 13 -9.04 -34.37 -4.84
N THR A 14 -8.12 -34.91 -4.03
CA THR A 14 -6.79 -35.26 -4.52
C THR A 14 -6.87 -36.50 -5.41
N PRO A 15 -6.36 -36.46 -6.66
CA PRO A 15 -6.27 -37.64 -7.50
C PRO A 15 -5.38 -38.72 -6.88
N PRO A 16 -5.63 -40.01 -7.13
CA PRO A 16 -4.80 -41.09 -6.59
C PRO A 16 -3.34 -40.94 -7.06
N GLY A 17 -2.40 -41.10 -6.12
CA GLY A 17 -0.96 -41.03 -6.39
C GLY A 17 -0.34 -39.63 -6.44
N LYS A 18 -1.12 -38.57 -6.18
CA LYS A 18 -0.61 -37.19 -6.07
C LYS A 18 -0.67 -36.69 -4.62
N SER A 19 0.20 -35.75 -4.28
CA SER A 19 0.11 -35.02 -3.02
C SER A 19 -0.82 -33.81 -3.16
N LEU A 20 -1.62 -33.56 -2.12
CA LEU A 20 -2.58 -32.46 -2.08
C LEU A 20 -1.91 -31.09 -2.38
N PRO A 21 -0.78 -30.72 -1.74
CA PRO A 21 -0.20 -29.39 -1.94
C PRO A 21 0.20 -29.09 -3.39
N ARG A 22 0.75 -30.10 -4.11
CA ARG A 22 1.24 -29.92 -5.48
C ARG A 22 0.10 -29.76 -6.48
N ASP A 23 -0.93 -30.61 -6.37
CA ASP A 23 -2.01 -30.64 -7.34
C ASP A 23 -3.06 -29.54 -7.09
N LEU A 24 -3.34 -29.24 -5.80
CA LEU A 24 -4.21 -28.15 -5.41
C LEU A 24 -3.67 -26.79 -5.89
N LEU A 25 -2.35 -26.58 -5.79
CA LEU A 25 -1.72 -25.35 -6.27
C LEU A 25 -1.94 -25.14 -7.78
N GLY A 26 -1.88 -26.22 -8.57
CA GLY A 26 -2.21 -26.19 -10.00
C GLY A 26 -3.66 -25.78 -10.26
N SER A 27 -4.60 -26.34 -9.49
CA SER A 27 -6.03 -26.01 -9.61
C SER A 27 -6.34 -24.56 -9.20
N VAL A 28 -5.71 -24.07 -8.13
CA VAL A 28 -5.81 -22.65 -7.71
C VAL A 28 -5.22 -21.72 -8.78
N ASN A 29 -4.08 -22.06 -9.39
CA ASN A 29 -3.50 -21.28 -10.47
C ASN A 29 -4.45 -21.18 -11.67
N ALA A 30 -5.05 -22.30 -12.10
CA ALA A 30 -6.02 -22.30 -13.19
C ALA A 30 -7.24 -21.40 -12.88
N ALA A 31 -7.75 -21.45 -11.65
CA ALA A 31 -8.84 -20.56 -11.21
C ALA A 31 -8.43 -19.09 -11.21
N VAL A 32 -7.21 -18.78 -10.73
CA VAL A 32 -6.67 -17.41 -10.74
C VAL A 32 -6.47 -16.90 -12.17
N ASP A 33 -5.96 -17.72 -13.08
CA ASP A 33 -5.79 -17.36 -14.50
C ASP A 33 -7.12 -17.03 -15.17
N PHE A 34 -8.18 -17.78 -14.84
CA PHE A 34 -9.53 -17.45 -15.29
C PHE A 34 -10.00 -16.09 -14.76
N LEU A 35 -9.78 -15.80 -13.47
CA LEU A 35 -10.14 -14.50 -12.88
C LEU A 35 -9.38 -13.35 -13.54
N VAL A 36 -8.08 -13.51 -13.80
CA VAL A 36 -7.23 -12.50 -14.47
C VAL A 36 -7.76 -12.19 -15.87
N ARG A 37 -8.22 -13.21 -16.62
CA ARG A 37 -8.83 -13.01 -17.95
C ARG A 37 -10.15 -12.25 -17.89
N CYS A 38 -10.92 -12.43 -16.81
CA CYS A 38 -12.17 -11.69 -16.62
C CYS A 38 -11.92 -10.21 -16.28
N ARG A 39 -10.94 -9.94 -15.42
CA ARG A 39 -10.53 -8.60 -15.01
C ARG A 39 -9.13 -8.64 -14.38
N PRO A 40 -8.24 -7.68 -14.68
CA PRO A 40 -6.96 -7.56 -13.98
C PRO A 40 -7.14 -7.53 -12.46
N LEU A 41 -6.30 -8.28 -11.75
CA LEU A 41 -6.38 -8.39 -10.30
C LEU A 41 -6.00 -7.08 -9.62
N GLY A 42 -6.78 -6.69 -8.61
CA GLY A 42 -6.38 -5.63 -7.69
C GLY A 42 -5.21 -6.07 -6.81
N VAL A 43 -4.50 -5.10 -6.23
CA VAL A 43 -3.35 -5.37 -5.34
C VAL A 43 -3.74 -6.24 -4.15
N SER A 44 -4.85 -5.95 -3.48
CA SER A 44 -5.36 -6.78 -2.38
C SER A 44 -5.63 -8.23 -2.79
N MET A 45 -6.16 -8.45 -4.00
CA MET A 45 -6.38 -9.79 -4.54
C MET A 45 -5.05 -10.50 -4.80
N GLY A 46 -4.09 -9.80 -5.41
CA GLY A 46 -2.74 -10.34 -5.63
C GLY A 46 -2.06 -10.77 -4.33
N ASN A 47 -2.10 -9.92 -3.30
CA ASN A 47 -1.53 -10.22 -1.99
C ASN A 47 -2.25 -11.38 -1.28
N ALA A 48 -3.59 -11.43 -1.35
CA ALA A 48 -4.35 -12.56 -0.82
C ALA A 48 -4.04 -13.87 -1.56
N ILE A 49 -3.85 -13.84 -2.89
CA ILE A 49 -3.43 -15.02 -3.66
C ILE A 49 -2.02 -15.47 -3.27
N LYS A 50 -1.06 -14.54 -3.08
CA LYS A 50 0.28 -14.86 -2.58
C LYS A 50 0.20 -15.59 -1.22
N PHE A 51 -0.62 -15.08 -0.30
CA PHE A 51 -0.86 -15.72 1.00
C PHE A 51 -1.45 -17.13 0.86
N ILE A 52 -2.51 -17.29 0.06
CA ILE A 52 -3.15 -18.60 -0.16
C ILE A 52 -2.14 -19.61 -0.72
N LYS A 53 -1.33 -19.22 -1.72
CA LYS A 53 -0.29 -20.08 -2.30
C LYS A 53 0.76 -20.48 -1.27
N LEU A 54 1.14 -19.57 -0.39
CA LEU A 54 2.09 -19.83 0.70
C LEU A 54 1.53 -20.83 1.73
N CYS A 55 0.25 -20.69 2.13
CA CYS A 55 -0.41 -21.65 3.02
C CYS A 55 -0.43 -23.06 2.40
N ILE A 56 -0.77 -23.16 1.11
CA ILE A 56 -0.77 -24.44 0.39
C ILE A 56 0.64 -25.03 0.35
N SER A 57 1.68 -24.23 0.06
CA SER A 57 3.05 -24.74 0.00
C SER A 57 3.61 -25.20 1.34
N LYS A 58 3.13 -24.63 2.46
CA LYS A 58 3.54 -25.01 3.83
C LYS A 58 2.80 -26.24 4.39
N THR A 59 1.79 -26.74 3.68
CA THR A 59 1.00 -27.89 4.15
C THR A 59 1.82 -29.18 4.10
N ASP A 60 1.80 -29.98 5.18
CA ASP A 60 2.51 -31.27 5.23
C ASP A 60 1.96 -32.23 4.16
N PRO A 61 2.81 -32.74 3.24
CA PRO A 61 2.40 -33.71 2.22
C PRO A 61 1.85 -35.02 2.77
N ASN A 62 2.18 -35.38 4.01
CA ASN A 62 1.78 -36.64 4.64
C ASN A 62 0.49 -36.51 5.47
N ALA A 63 -0.01 -35.29 5.69
CA ALA A 63 -1.22 -35.07 6.46
C ALA A 63 -2.46 -35.65 5.74
N PRO A 64 -3.44 -36.20 6.48
CA PRO A 64 -4.72 -36.61 5.89
C PRO A 64 -5.40 -35.45 5.19
N GLU A 65 -5.95 -35.68 4.00
CA GLU A 65 -6.58 -34.64 3.15
C GLU A 65 -7.62 -33.81 3.90
N ALA A 66 -8.47 -34.45 4.71
CA ALA A 66 -9.49 -33.76 5.50
C ALA A 66 -8.89 -32.80 6.55
N ALA A 67 -7.81 -33.22 7.22
CA ALA A 67 -7.12 -32.41 8.22
C ALA A 67 -6.39 -31.23 7.54
N ALA A 68 -5.64 -31.52 6.47
CA ALA A 68 -4.94 -30.50 5.69
C ALA A 68 -5.88 -29.41 5.15
N LYS A 69 -7.05 -29.80 4.63
CA LYS A 69 -8.08 -28.83 4.19
C LYS A 69 -8.67 -28.06 5.35
N GLY A 70 -8.97 -28.73 6.48
CA GLY A 70 -9.48 -28.06 7.67
C GLY A 70 -8.55 -26.95 8.15
N ASP A 71 -7.25 -27.24 8.20
CA ASP A 71 -6.23 -26.26 8.61
C ASP A 71 -6.09 -25.12 7.60
N LEU A 72 -6.11 -25.42 6.29
CA LEU A 72 -6.09 -24.39 5.24
C LEU A 72 -7.31 -23.48 5.33
N LEU A 73 -8.52 -24.04 5.43
CA LEU A 73 -9.76 -23.26 5.51
C LEU A 73 -9.79 -22.39 6.77
N LYS A 74 -9.27 -22.90 7.90
CA LYS A 74 -9.10 -22.12 9.11
C LYS A 74 -8.15 -20.95 8.89
N GLN A 75 -6.96 -21.19 8.34
CA GLN A 75 -5.99 -20.12 8.03
C GLN A 75 -6.57 -19.04 7.09
N LEU A 76 -7.40 -19.43 6.12
CA LEU A 76 -8.09 -18.47 5.24
C LEU A 76 -9.17 -17.69 5.98
N GLY A 77 -9.90 -18.33 6.91
CA GLY A 77 -10.86 -17.66 7.78
C GLY A 77 -10.18 -16.62 8.69
N ASP A 78 -9.11 -17.03 9.36
CA ASP A 78 -8.30 -16.17 10.24
C ASP A 78 -7.72 -14.99 9.44
N PHE A 79 -7.23 -15.24 8.22
CA PHE A 79 -6.76 -14.18 7.33
C PHE A 79 -7.84 -13.15 6.99
N VAL A 80 -9.05 -13.58 6.62
CA VAL A 80 -10.15 -12.65 6.31
C VAL A 80 -10.54 -11.86 7.56
N GLN A 81 -10.63 -12.53 8.70
CA GLN A 81 -11.01 -11.89 9.96
C GLN A 81 -9.97 -10.84 10.39
N GLU A 82 -8.69 -11.18 10.39
CA GLU A 82 -7.62 -10.29 10.84
C GLU A 82 -7.28 -9.21 9.83
N LYS A 83 -7.08 -9.57 8.55
CA LYS A 83 -6.51 -8.68 7.52
C LYS A 83 -7.55 -7.86 6.77
N VAL A 84 -8.83 -8.16 6.95
CA VAL A 84 -9.92 -7.39 6.34
C VAL A 84 -10.81 -6.82 7.43
N VAL A 85 -11.51 -7.68 8.19
CA VAL A 85 -12.58 -7.24 9.10
C VAL A 85 -12.03 -6.41 10.27
N LEU A 86 -11.07 -6.95 11.03
CA LEU A 86 -10.49 -6.25 12.18
C LEU A 86 -9.63 -5.05 11.75
N ALA A 87 -8.88 -5.20 10.65
CA ALA A 87 -8.10 -4.11 10.08
C ALA A 87 -8.98 -2.90 9.72
N ASP A 88 -10.12 -3.13 9.05
CA ASP A 88 -11.08 -2.08 8.72
C ASP A 88 -11.65 -1.41 9.97
N GLN A 89 -12.02 -2.17 11.01
CA GLN A 89 -12.55 -1.60 12.25
C GLN A 89 -11.54 -0.67 12.94
N VAL A 90 -10.27 -1.08 13.04
CA VAL A 90 -9.21 -0.27 13.66
C VAL A 90 -8.93 0.97 12.82
N LEU A 91 -8.84 0.82 11.50
CA LEU A 91 -8.64 1.92 10.56
C LEU A 91 -9.76 2.96 10.70
N VAL A 92 -11.02 2.52 10.68
CA VAL A 92 -12.19 3.41 10.80
C VAL A 92 -12.18 4.14 12.13
N THR A 93 -11.93 3.44 13.24
CA THR A 93 -11.83 4.06 14.58
C THR A 93 -10.74 5.13 14.62
N THR A 94 -9.59 4.85 14.01
CA THR A 94 -8.48 5.79 13.92
C THR A 94 -8.85 7.03 13.09
N ALA A 95 -9.50 6.83 11.94
CA ALA A 95 -9.91 7.92 11.06
C ALA A 95 -11.01 8.80 11.67
N VAL A 96 -12.00 8.20 12.36
CA VAL A 96 -13.08 8.92 13.07
C VAL A 96 -12.51 9.88 14.12
N SER A 97 -11.40 9.51 14.77
CA SER A 97 -10.72 10.38 15.74
C SER A 97 -10.20 11.70 15.15
N LYS A 98 -10.12 11.80 13.81
CA LYS A 98 -9.63 12.98 13.09
C LYS A 98 -10.73 13.81 12.44
N ILE A 99 -11.99 13.44 12.65
CA ILE A 99 -13.16 14.24 12.26
C ILE A 99 -13.62 15.02 13.48
N TYR A 100 -13.63 16.35 13.36
CA TYR A 100 -13.98 17.29 14.41
C TYR A 100 -15.28 18.02 14.10
N ASP A 101 -15.89 18.58 15.13
CA ASP A 101 -17.06 19.44 14.98
C ASP A 101 -16.71 20.68 14.14
N GLY A 102 -17.60 21.05 13.22
CA GLY A 102 -17.42 22.15 12.27
C GLY A 102 -16.68 21.77 10.99
N ASP A 103 -16.28 20.51 10.83
CA ASP A 103 -15.57 20.09 9.62
C ASP A 103 -16.42 20.11 8.35
N VAL A 104 -15.73 20.36 7.25
CA VAL A 104 -16.24 20.20 5.89
C VAL A 104 -15.34 19.19 5.19
N VAL A 105 -15.78 17.94 5.14
CA VAL A 105 -14.97 16.79 4.67
C VAL A 105 -15.20 16.58 3.19
N MET A 106 -14.15 16.72 2.37
CA MET A 106 -14.20 16.37 0.95
C MET A 106 -13.91 14.88 0.74
N VAL A 107 -14.69 14.24 -0.12
CA VAL A 107 -14.46 12.87 -0.59
C VAL A 107 -14.59 12.80 -2.10
N TYR A 108 -14.00 11.76 -2.70
CA TYR A 108 -14.05 11.55 -4.14
C TYR A 108 -14.60 10.16 -4.49
N ALA A 109 -15.51 10.12 -5.47
CA ALA A 109 -16.16 8.90 -5.97
C ALA A 109 -16.79 8.07 -4.84
N PHE A 110 -16.66 6.74 -4.88
CA PHE A 110 -17.16 5.84 -3.85
C PHE A 110 -16.02 5.01 -3.26
N SER A 111 -15.93 5.01 -1.93
CA SER A 111 -15.06 4.13 -1.16
C SER A 111 -15.83 3.61 0.05
N GLN A 112 -15.87 2.29 0.23
CA GLN A 112 -16.59 1.66 1.34
C GLN A 112 -16.01 2.08 2.69
N VAL A 113 -14.68 2.01 2.86
CA VAL A 113 -14.02 2.42 4.11
C VAL A 113 -14.27 3.90 4.44
N VAL A 114 -14.32 4.78 3.43
CA VAL A 114 -14.60 6.21 3.66
C VAL A 114 -16.07 6.41 4.06
N LEU A 115 -17.00 5.68 3.44
CA LEU A 115 -18.40 5.70 3.87
C LEU A 115 -18.54 5.28 5.34
N ASP A 116 -17.88 4.20 5.73
CA ASP A 116 -17.94 3.68 7.11
C ASP A 116 -17.34 4.69 8.11
N VAL A 117 -16.24 5.38 7.75
CA VAL A 117 -15.69 6.50 8.54
C VAL A 117 -16.69 7.63 8.73
N LEU A 118 -17.35 8.07 7.65
CA LEU A 118 -18.30 9.18 7.71
C LEU A 118 -19.55 8.81 8.52
N LEU A 119 -20.09 7.62 8.32
CA LEU A 119 -21.26 7.14 9.06
C LEU A 119 -20.95 6.98 10.54
N GLN A 120 -19.85 6.32 10.91
CA GLN A 120 -19.47 6.16 12.31
C GLN A 120 -19.14 7.49 12.99
N ALA A 121 -18.51 8.44 12.28
CA ALA A 121 -18.30 9.78 12.83
C ALA A 121 -19.64 10.50 13.10
N HIS A 122 -20.62 10.34 12.22
CA HIS A 122 -21.96 10.91 12.40
C HIS A 122 -22.71 10.24 13.56
N GLU A 123 -22.69 8.92 13.65
CA GLU A 123 -23.28 8.13 14.74
C GLU A 123 -22.64 8.46 16.10
N ALA A 124 -21.34 8.77 16.12
CA ALA A 124 -20.63 9.27 17.30
C ALA A 124 -21.00 10.72 17.69
N GLY A 125 -21.96 11.35 17.00
CA GLY A 125 -22.48 12.67 17.31
C GLY A 125 -21.63 13.84 16.78
N ARG A 126 -20.65 13.59 15.90
CA ARG A 126 -19.85 14.67 15.30
C ARG A 126 -20.71 15.51 14.37
N ARG A 127 -20.56 16.83 14.47
CA ARG A 127 -21.30 17.79 13.64
C ARG A 127 -20.42 18.29 12.49
N PHE A 128 -20.59 17.72 11.31
CA PHE A 128 -19.83 18.09 10.11
C PHE A 128 -20.70 17.91 8.86
N ARG A 129 -20.24 18.41 7.71
CA ARG A 129 -20.87 18.20 6.40
C ARG A 129 -19.88 17.60 5.41
N VAL A 130 -20.41 16.95 4.37
CA VAL A 130 -19.61 16.24 3.37
C VAL A 130 -19.72 16.91 1.99
N VAL A 131 -18.60 17.09 1.32
CA VAL A 131 -18.54 17.50 -0.09
C VAL A 131 -18.13 16.30 -0.92
N VAL A 132 -19.08 15.76 -1.70
CA VAL A 132 -18.87 14.62 -2.59
C VAL A 132 -18.48 15.13 -3.97
N VAL A 133 -17.23 14.90 -4.36
CA VAL A 133 -16.74 15.17 -5.70
C VAL A 133 -16.85 13.88 -6.52
N ASP A 134 -17.36 14.00 -7.74
CA ASP A 134 -17.61 12.85 -8.63
C ASP A 134 -17.09 13.11 -10.04
N SER A 135 -17.04 12.06 -10.85
CA SER A 135 -16.55 12.14 -12.22
C SER A 135 -17.30 11.20 -13.16
N ARG A 136 -17.15 11.48 -14.46
CA ARG A 136 -17.57 10.56 -15.50
C ARG A 136 -16.51 9.46 -15.67
N PRO A 137 -16.89 8.28 -16.21
CA PRO A 137 -18.23 7.96 -16.72
C PRO A 137 -19.21 7.32 -15.73
N GLU A 138 -18.74 6.65 -14.67
CA GLU A 138 -19.63 5.86 -13.79
C GLU A 138 -20.42 6.68 -12.75
N CYS A 139 -19.94 7.88 -12.39
CA CYS A 139 -20.51 8.70 -11.33
C CYS A 139 -20.75 7.91 -10.03
N GLU A 140 -19.70 7.20 -9.59
CA GLU A 140 -19.71 6.32 -8.42
C GLU A 140 -20.08 7.09 -7.14
N GLY A 141 -19.74 8.39 -7.07
CA GLY A 141 -20.06 9.27 -5.95
C GLY A 141 -21.56 9.41 -5.68
N ARG A 142 -22.42 9.21 -6.67
CA ARG A 142 -23.88 9.16 -6.46
C ARG A 142 -24.31 8.04 -5.52
N ARG A 143 -23.58 6.92 -5.50
CA ARG A 143 -23.84 5.83 -4.55
C ARG A 143 -23.51 6.27 -3.12
N LEU A 144 -22.36 6.91 -2.94
CA LEU A 144 -21.93 7.44 -1.64
C LEU A 144 -22.93 8.49 -1.14
N LEU A 145 -23.30 9.44 -2.00
CA LEU A 145 -24.26 10.50 -1.67
C LEU A 145 -25.60 9.94 -1.18
N ARG A 146 -26.19 8.95 -1.87
CA ARG A 146 -27.46 8.33 -1.43
C ARG A 146 -27.34 7.77 -0.02
N ARG A 147 -26.29 7.01 0.26
CA ARG A 147 -26.06 6.40 1.58
C ARG A 147 -25.89 7.44 2.69
N LEU A 148 -25.25 8.58 2.41
CA LEU A 148 -25.13 9.67 3.37
C LEU A 148 -26.46 10.41 3.60
N LEU A 149 -27.25 10.61 2.54
CA LEU A 149 -28.58 11.22 2.64
C LEU A 149 -29.57 10.32 3.40
N ASP A 150 -29.51 9.00 3.20
CA ASP A 150 -30.30 8.03 3.97
C ASP A 150 -30.00 8.11 5.48
N ALA A 151 -28.77 8.51 5.85
CA ALA A 151 -28.33 8.75 7.22
C ALA A 151 -28.61 10.20 7.70
N ASN A 152 -29.35 11.01 6.93
CA ASN A 152 -29.66 12.42 7.23
C ASN A 152 -28.44 13.34 7.38
N MET A 153 -27.34 13.05 6.68
CA MET A 153 -26.13 13.88 6.72
C MET A 153 -26.20 15.04 5.72
N ALA A 154 -25.70 16.21 6.13
CA ALA A 154 -25.57 17.36 5.25
C ALA A 154 -24.51 17.11 4.16
N CYS A 155 -24.94 17.09 2.90
CA CYS A 155 -24.07 16.78 1.76
C CYS A 155 -24.15 17.84 0.66
N THR A 156 -23.02 18.13 0.03
CA THR A 156 -22.92 18.90 -1.22
C THR A 156 -22.34 17.99 -2.29
N TYR A 157 -22.91 17.98 -3.50
CA TYR A 157 -22.42 17.18 -4.62
C TYR A 157 -21.89 18.07 -5.74
N THR A 158 -20.72 17.75 -6.25
CA THR A 158 -20.10 18.46 -7.38
C THR A 158 -19.33 17.50 -8.26
N LEU A 159 -19.02 17.93 -9.49
CA LEU A 159 -18.14 17.19 -10.39
C LEU A 159 -16.70 17.70 -10.25
N LEU A 160 -15.72 16.96 -10.80
CA LEU A 160 -14.33 17.42 -10.89
C LEU A 160 -14.19 18.81 -11.52
N SER A 161 -15.09 19.20 -12.44
CA SER A 161 -15.11 20.54 -13.04
C SER A 161 -15.39 21.66 -12.03
N GLY A 162 -16.05 21.36 -10.91
CA GLY A 162 -16.32 22.29 -9.81
C GLY A 162 -15.33 22.18 -8.65
N LEU A 163 -14.27 21.39 -8.78
CA LEU A 163 -13.31 21.12 -7.70
C LEU A 163 -12.65 22.40 -7.17
N SER A 164 -12.23 23.31 -8.07
CA SER A 164 -11.55 24.57 -7.70
C SER A 164 -12.40 25.51 -6.85
N TYR A 165 -13.72 25.43 -6.98
CA TYR A 165 -14.65 26.16 -6.11
C TYR A 165 -14.83 25.43 -4.79
N ALA A 166 -15.09 24.12 -4.84
CA ALA A 166 -15.35 23.29 -3.68
C ALA A 166 -14.17 23.24 -2.68
N VAL A 167 -12.93 23.22 -3.16
CA VAL A 167 -11.72 23.17 -2.31
C VAL A 167 -11.59 24.38 -1.38
N LYS A 168 -12.21 25.52 -1.71
CA LYS A 168 -12.17 26.72 -0.86
C LYS A 168 -12.95 26.55 0.45
N GLU A 169 -14.02 25.76 0.41
CA GLU A 169 -14.92 25.57 1.56
C GLU A 169 -14.49 24.44 2.49
N VAL A 170 -13.66 23.51 2.01
CA VAL A 170 -13.34 22.28 2.75
C VAL A 170 -12.26 22.51 3.79
N THR A 171 -12.33 21.75 4.89
CA THR A 171 -11.33 21.77 5.96
C THR A 171 -10.34 20.62 5.83
N LYS A 172 -10.76 19.49 5.24
CA LYS A 172 -9.93 18.30 5.04
C LYS A 172 -10.47 17.43 3.91
N VAL A 173 -9.62 16.56 3.39
CA VAL A 173 -9.98 15.56 2.37
C VAL A 173 -9.74 14.16 2.94
N VAL A 174 -10.70 13.27 2.73
CA VAL A 174 -10.59 11.85 3.10
C VAL A 174 -10.81 11.02 1.83
N LEU A 175 -9.80 10.23 1.45
CA LEU A 175 -9.79 9.41 0.24
C LEU A 175 -9.59 7.94 0.59
N GLY A 176 -10.15 7.05 -0.22
CA GLY A 176 -9.80 5.64 -0.20
C GLY A 176 -8.73 5.33 -1.25
N ALA A 177 -7.85 4.37 -0.97
CA ALA A 177 -6.87 3.89 -1.94
C ALA A 177 -7.19 2.48 -2.43
N ALA A 178 -6.82 2.21 -3.69
CA ALA A 178 -6.75 0.86 -4.24
C ALA A 178 -5.42 0.18 -3.87
N ALA A 179 -4.33 0.95 -3.76
CA ALA A 179 -3.05 0.49 -3.24
C ALA A 179 -2.16 1.63 -2.76
N VAL A 180 -1.19 1.32 -1.91
CA VAL A 180 -0.07 2.21 -1.59
C VAL A 180 1.24 1.49 -1.92
N LEU A 181 2.09 2.15 -2.69
CA LEU A 181 3.33 1.60 -3.22
C LEU A 181 4.52 1.86 -2.28
N SER A 182 5.61 1.14 -2.47
CA SER A 182 6.82 1.26 -1.62
C SER A 182 7.49 2.64 -1.69
N ASN A 183 7.36 3.36 -2.80
CA ASN A 183 7.80 4.76 -2.91
C ASN A 183 6.80 5.76 -2.30
N GLY A 184 5.75 5.29 -1.64
CA GLY A 184 4.68 6.12 -1.06
C GLY A 184 3.63 6.61 -2.06
N THR A 185 3.74 6.26 -3.36
CA THR A 185 2.72 6.60 -4.35
C THR A 185 1.41 5.91 -4.01
N VAL A 186 0.32 6.66 -4.01
CA VAL A 186 -1.02 6.14 -3.73
C VAL A 186 -1.75 5.90 -5.05
N MET A 187 -2.16 4.65 -5.30
CA MET A 187 -3.01 4.30 -6.44
C MET A 187 -4.47 4.37 -6.01
N ALA A 188 -5.25 5.24 -6.64
CA ALA A 188 -6.68 5.42 -6.34
C ALA A 188 -7.49 5.60 -7.63
N ARG A 189 -8.82 5.81 -7.53
CA ARG A 189 -9.69 5.96 -8.71
C ARG A 189 -9.24 7.16 -9.54
N ALA A 190 -9.25 7.05 -10.87
CA ALA A 190 -8.84 8.14 -11.74
C ALA A 190 -9.56 9.45 -11.38
N GLY A 191 -8.80 10.51 -11.10
CA GLY A 191 -9.26 11.80 -10.57
C GLY A 191 -8.94 12.02 -9.08
N SER A 192 -8.59 10.98 -8.33
CA SER A 192 -8.15 11.09 -6.94
C SER A 192 -6.88 11.93 -6.80
N ALA A 193 -5.89 11.74 -7.70
CA ALA A 193 -4.67 12.53 -7.68
C ALA A 193 -4.96 14.03 -7.87
N LEU A 194 -5.89 14.38 -8.78
CA LEU A 194 -6.30 15.78 -9.00
C LEU A 194 -6.93 16.40 -7.74
N VAL A 195 -7.80 15.65 -7.05
CA VAL A 195 -8.41 16.08 -5.78
C VAL A 195 -7.33 16.30 -4.71
N ALA A 196 -6.42 15.35 -4.54
CA ALA A 196 -5.36 15.44 -3.55
C ALA A 196 -4.37 16.58 -3.83
N THR A 197 -3.93 16.74 -5.08
CA THR A 197 -3.01 17.82 -5.47
C THR A 197 -3.65 19.19 -5.28
N MET A 198 -4.92 19.37 -5.66
CA MET A 198 -5.59 20.66 -5.48
C MET A 198 -5.82 21.00 -4.01
N ALA A 199 -6.17 20.01 -3.20
CA ALA A 199 -6.32 20.18 -1.76
C ALA A 199 -4.99 20.50 -1.07
N SER A 200 -3.93 19.75 -1.39
CA SER A 200 -2.58 19.98 -0.87
C SER A 200 -2.05 21.37 -1.24
N ALA A 201 -2.22 21.79 -2.50
CA ALA A 201 -1.86 23.15 -2.95
C ALA A 201 -2.64 24.25 -2.22
N ALA A 202 -3.85 23.97 -1.74
CA ALA A 202 -4.67 24.87 -0.92
C ALA A 202 -4.39 24.74 0.59
N GLY A 203 -3.34 24.01 1.00
CA GLY A 203 -2.97 23.79 2.39
C GLY A 203 -3.98 22.94 3.17
N LYS A 204 -4.79 22.13 2.49
CA LYS A 204 -5.80 21.26 3.11
C LYS A 204 -5.20 19.87 3.33
N PRO A 205 -5.33 19.29 4.54
CA PRO A 205 -4.80 17.96 4.81
C PRO A 205 -5.56 16.89 4.01
N VAL A 206 -4.81 15.95 3.44
CA VAL A 206 -5.32 14.81 2.66
C VAL A 206 -5.02 13.53 3.44
N LEU A 207 -6.07 12.89 3.93
CA LEU A 207 -6.01 11.61 4.64
C LEU A 207 -6.39 10.49 3.69
N VAL A 208 -5.53 9.49 3.56
CA VAL A 208 -5.79 8.30 2.73
C VAL A 208 -6.08 7.11 3.62
N CYS A 209 -7.30 6.60 3.59
CA CYS A 209 -7.73 5.38 4.25
C CYS A 209 -7.33 4.17 3.40
N CYS A 210 -6.38 3.36 3.90
CA CYS A 210 -5.92 2.16 3.22
C CYS A 210 -5.43 1.09 4.22
N GLU A 211 -6.01 -0.09 4.11
CA GLU A 211 -5.62 -1.31 4.81
C GLU A 211 -4.23 -1.79 4.35
N THR A 212 -3.42 -2.36 5.24
CA THR A 212 -2.08 -2.84 4.83
C THR A 212 -2.11 -3.97 3.80
N LEU A 213 -3.22 -4.71 3.71
CA LEU A 213 -3.43 -5.72 2.66
C LEU A 213 -3.30 -5.14 1.23
N LYS A 214 -3.51 -3.82 1.08
CA LYS A 214 -3.39 -3.10 -0.19
C LYS A 214 -2.01 -2.45 -0.39
N PHE A 215 -1.03 -2.69 0.49
CA PHE A 215 0.33 -2.22 0.27
C PHE A 215 1.07 -3.11 -0.73
N HIS A 216 1.99 -2.53 -1.50
CA HIS A 216 2.69 -3.26 -2.56
C HIS A 216 4.14 -2.80 -2.74
N GLU A 217 5.05 -3.75 -2.98
CA GLU A 217 6.49 -3.51 -3.12
C GLU A 217 6.87 -2.79 -4.41
N ARG A 218 6.04 -2.91 -5.46
CA ARG A 218 6.26 -2.25 -6.75
C ARG A 218 6.35 -0.74 -6.58
N VAL A 219 7.27 -0.12 -7.32
CA VAL A 219 7.36 1.32 -7.51
C VAL A 219 6.74 1.69 -8.86
N GLN A 220 5.98 2.78 -8.89
CA GLN A 220 5.39 3.33 -10.12
C GLN A 220 5.48 4.85 -10.07
N LEU A 221 5.88 5.47 -11.18
CA LEU A 221 6.11 6.91 -11.27
C LEU A 221 5.01 7.64 -12.05
N ASP A 222 4.28 6.93 -12.90
CA ASP A 222 3.24 7.47 -13.77
C ASP A 222 1.92 6.72 -13.62
N SER A 223 0.84 7.25 -14.19
CA SER A 223 -0.49 6.61 -14.16
C SER A 223 -0.75 5.67 -15.35
N ILE A 224 0.27 5.35 -16.17
CA ILE A 224 0.08 4.72 -17.49
C ILE A 224 0.63 3.29 -17.51
N THR A 225 1.85 3.10 -17.00
CA THR A 225 2.61 1.84 -17.08
C THR A 225 1.88 0.64 -16.48
N HIS A 226 1.19 0.83 -15.35
CA HIS A 226 0.33 -0.19 -14.75
C HIS A 226 -1.02 0.40 -14.38
N ASN A 227 -2.01 0.14 -15.21
CA ASN A 227 -3.38 0.60 -15.01
C ASN A 227 -4.39 -0.42 -15.56
N GLU A 228 -5.65 -0.25 -15.19
CA GLU A 228 -6.78 -1.01 -15.73
C GLU A 228 -7.50 -0.14 -16.77
N LEU A 229 -7.74 -0.72 -17.96
CA LEU A 229 -8.54 -0.11 -19.01
C LEU A 229 -10.02 -0.42 -18.78
N GLY A 230 -10.82 0.62 -18.64
CA GLY A 230 -12.27 0.55 -18.67
C GLY A 230 -12.83 0.46 -20.08
N ASP A 231 -14.12 0.14 -20.18
CA ASP A 231 -14.83 0.17 -21.46
C ASP A 231 -14.82 1.62 -22.02
N PRO A 232 -14.22 1.84 -23.21
CA PRO A 232 -14.18 3.15 -23.86
C PRO A 232 -15.57 3.61 -24.34
N GLY A 233 -16.48 2.68 -24.66
CA GLY A 233 -17.83 2.98 -25.14
C GLY A 233 -18.69 3.72 -24.12
N VAL A 234 -18.39 3.59 -22.82
CA VAL A 234 -19.10 4.33 -21.75
C VAL A 234 -18.85 5.84 -21.85
N LEU A 235 -17.71 6.27 -22.40
CA LEU A 235 -17.41 7.69 -22.62
C LEU A 235 -18.26 8.30 -23.74
N ALA A 236 -18.63 7.49 -24.74
CA ALA A 236 -19.50 7.91 -25.83
C ALA A 236 -20.96 8.13 -25.40
N ARG A 237 -21.37 7.57 -24.26
CA ARG A 237 -22.73 7.74 -23.72
C ARG A 237 -22.92 9.15 -23.17
N LEU A 238 -24.01 9.80 -23.54
CA LEU A 238 -24.43 11.05 -22.90
C LEU A 238 -25.08 10.76 -21.54
N PRO A 239 -24.92 11.65 -20.54
CA PRO A 239 -25.69 11.56 -19.31
C PRO A 239 -27.20 11.57 -19.62
N ALA A 240 -27.97 10.76 -18.88
CA ALA A 240 -29.41 10.73 -19.01
C ALA A 240 -30.01 12.14 -18.83
N GLY A 241 -30.80 12.61 -19.82
CA GLY A 241 -31.46 13.91 -19.80
C GLY A 241 -30.76 15.03 -20.59
N VAL A 242 -29.57 14.79 -21.17
CA VAL A 242 -28.93 15.78 -22.06
C VAL A 242 -29.58 15.71 -23.45
N LYS A 243 -30.40 16.73 -23.78
CA LYS A 243 -30.86 16.99 -25.15
C LYS A 243 -29.74 17.70 -25.92
N ILE A 244 -29.44 17.24 -27.14
CA ILE A 244 -28.47 17.90 -28.01
C ILE A 244 -29.16 19.11 -28.65
N ALA A 245 -28.54 20.28 -28.58
CA ALA A 245 -29.08 21.51 -29.16
C ALA A 245 -29.12 21.42 -30.70
N GLY A 246 -30.32 21.17 -31.23
CA GLY A 246 -30.72 21.21 -32.63
C GLY A 246 -32.24 21.04 -32.81
N ASP A 247 -33.01 21.26 -31.74
CA ASP A 247 -34.35 20.71 -31.50
C ASP A 247 -35.49 21.71 -31.80
N ASP A 248 -35.23 22.83 -32.48
CA ASP A 248 -36.27 23.83 -32.79
C ASP A 248 -36.87 23.69 -34.21
N GLN A 249 -36.43 22.73 -35.02
CA GLN A 249 -37.00 22.46 -36.35
C GLN A 249 -37.12 20.96 -36.63
N GLY A 250 -38.08 20.29 -36.00
CA GLY A 250 -38.52 18.93 -36.34
C GLY A 250 -40.03 18.78 -36.09
N PRO A 251 -40.77 17.98 -36.89
CA PRO A 251 -42.23 18.04 -36.93
C PRO A 251 -42.86 17.55 -35.63
N ALA A 252 -44.02 18.11 -35.29
CA ALA A 252 -44.84 17.78 -34.11
C ALA A 252 -45.52 16.40 -34.16
N ASP A 253 -44.96 15.44 -34.90
CA ASP A 253 -45.49 14.09 -35.03
C ASP A 253 -44.64 13.16 -34.15
N GLY A 254 -45.28 12.47 -33.22
CA GLY A 254 -44.70 11.70 -32.10
C GLY A 254 -43.78 10.51 -32.45
N SER A 255 -43.06 10.52 -33.56
CA SER A 255 -41.92 9.64 -33.81
C SER A 255 -40.64 10.32 -33.34
N GLY A 256 -40.31 10.19 -32.05
CA GLY A 256 -39.10 10.75 -31.47
C GLY A 256 -37.84 10.25 -32.20
N THR A 257 -37.18 11.13 -32.95
CA THR A 257 -35.89 10.89 -33.57
C THR A 257 -34.87 10.64 -32.46
N VAL A 258 -34.47 9.38 -32.28
CA VAL A 258 -33.40 9.00 -31.36
C VAL A 258 -32.09 9.55 -31.92
N VAL A 259 -31.68 10.74 -31.47
CA VAL A 259 -30.42 11.33 -31.87
C VAL A 259 -29.29 10.48 -31.29
N SER A 260 -28.52 9.85 -32.17
CA SER A 260 -27.33 9.09 -31.80
C SER A 260 -26.32 10.00 -31.10
N PRO A 261 -25.66 9.55 -30.01
CA PRO A 261 -24.62 10.33 -29.34
C PRO A 261 -23.53 10.81 -30.32
N PRO A 262 -22.90 11.98 -30.12
CA PRO A 262 -21.91 12.52 -31.05
C PRO A 262 -20.69 11.61 -31.28
N LEU A 263 -20.39 10.74 -30.32
CA LEU A 263 -19.31 9.76 -30.37
C LEU A 263 -19.80 8.34 -30.73
N ALA A 264 -21.04 8.20 -31.21
CA ALA A 264 -21.53 6.92 -31.73
C ALA A 264 -20.72 6.52 -32.98
N GLY A 265 -20.35 5.24 -33.07
CA GLY A 265 -19.53 4.74 -34.20
C GLY A 265 -18.08 5.23 -34.20
N TRP A 266 -17.56 5.72 -33.06
CA TRP A 266 -16.18 6.21 -32.94
C TRP A 266 -15.11 5.20 -33.41
N GLU A 267 -15.38 3.90 -33.28
CA GLU A 267 -14.51 2.80 -33.71
C GLU A 267 -14.22 2.81 -35.22
N ALA A 268 -15.14 3.34 -36.03
CA ALA A 268 -14.99 3.41 -37.48
C ALA A 268 -14.12 4.61 -37.93
N VAL A 269 -13.76 5.52 -37.03
CA VAL A 269 -13.01 6.74 -37.34
C VAL A 269 -11.52 6.51 -37.05
N PRO A 270 -10.63 6.37 -38.06
CA PRO A 270 -9.25 5.92 -37.85
C PRO A 270 -8.37 6.82 -36.96
N ARG A 271 -8.76 8.09 -36.78
CA ARG A 271 -8.02 9.08 -35.98
C ARG A 271 -8.67 9.39 -34.63
N LEU A 272 -9.66 8.60 -34.21
CA LEU A 272 -10.39 8.80 -32.95
C LEU A 272 -10.23 7.56 -32.05
N GLY A 273 -9.61 7.75 -30.90
CA GLY A 273 -9.50 6.73 -29.86
C GLY A 273 -10.11 7.24 -28.56
N LEU A 274 -11.01 6.46 -27.97
CA LEU A 274 -11.51 6.72 -26.62
C LEU A 274 -10.71 5.90 -25.61
N LEU A 275 -10.35 6.51 -24.48
CA LEU A 275 -9.52 5.89 -23.44
C LEU A 275 -10.11 6.17 -22.06
N ASN A 276 -10.34 5.11 -21.29
CA ASN A 276 -10.95 5.16 -19.97
C ASN A 276 -10.01 4.50 -18.93
N LEU A 277 -9.07 5.25 -18.39
CA LEU A 277 -8.19 4.76 -17.32
C LEU A 277 -8.97 4.69 -16.00
N LYS A 278 -8.81 3.60 -15.25
CA LYS A 278 -9.53 3.37 -13.99
C LYS A 278 -8.84 3.89 -12.74
N TYR A 279 -7.52 3.99 -12.75
CA TYR A 279 -6.76 4.48 -11.61
C TYR A 279 -5.83 5.64 -11.99
N ASP A 280 -5.40 6.41 -11.01
CA ASP A 280 -4.30 7.35 -11.11
C ASP A 280 -3.29 7.16 -9.97
N ALA A 281 -2.06 7.59 -10.25
CA ALA A 281 -0.95 7.60 -9.32
C ALA A 281 -0.88 8.98 -8.65
N MET A 282 -1.24 9.03 -7.37
CA MET A 282 -1.18 10.22 -6.53
C MET A 282 0.21 10.32 -5.88
N PRO A 283 0.92 11.45 -6.07
CA PRO A 283 2.21 11.68 -5.45
C PRO A 283 2.13 11.65 -3.91
N ALA A 284 3.15 11.06 -3.28
CA ALA A 284 3.25 10.97 -1.82
C ALA A 284 3.20 12.36 -1.15
N ASP A 285 3.78 13.38 -1.79
CA ASP A 285 3.84 14.76 -1.27
C ASP A 285 2.46 15.42 -1.14
N CYS A 286 1.47 14.94 -1.90
CA CYS A 286 0.09 15.43 -1.80
C CYS A 286 -0.69 14.77 -0.64
N VAL A 287 -0.15 13.71 -0.04
CA VAL A 287 -0.80 12.95 1.02
C VAL A 287 -0.22 13.35 2.37
N THR A 288 -1.08 13.81 3.27
CA THR A 288 -0.65 14.19 4.62
C THR A 288 -0.34 12.97 5.46
N MET A 289 -1.26 12.00 5.51
CA MET A 289 -1.08 10.74 6.26
C MET A 289 -1.89 9.61 5.61
N VAL A 290 -1.35 8.39 5.70
CA VAL A 290 -2.08 7.15 5.43
C VAL A 290 -2.63 6.62 6.74
N VAL A 291 -3.94 6.35 6.79
CA VAL A 291 -4.61 5.74 7.93
C VAL A 291 -4.80 4.25 7.64
N CYS A 292 -4.19 3.42 8.47
CA CYS A 292 -4.26 1.96 8.42
C CYS A 292 -4.47 1.38 9.83
N GLU A 293 -4.51 0.06 9.95
CA GLU A 293 -4.68 -0.64 11.23
C GLU A 293 -3.48 -0.51 12.18
N PHE A 294 -2.30 -0.09 11.69
CA PHE A 294 -1.14 0.28 12.53
C PHE A 294 -1.20 1.74 13.01
N GLY A 295 -2.29 2.44 12.69
CA GLY A 295 -2.49 3.85 13.01
C GLY A 295 -2.21 4.75 11.80
N MET A 296 -1.83 5.99 12.10
CA MET A 296 -1.52 6.99 11.08
C MET A 296 -0.02 6.95 10.79
N ILE A 297 0.34 6.64 9.55
CA ILE A 297 1.72 6.57 9.10
C ILE A 297 1.95 7.50 7.90
N PRO A 298 3.15 8.07 7.73
CA PRO A 298 3.51 8.76 6.50
C PRO A 298 3.68 7.75 5.36
N CYS A 299 3.53 8.21 4.11
CA CYS A 299 3.68 7.37 2.92
C CYS A 299 5.06 6.69 2.83
N SER A 300 6.11 7.33 3.37
CA SER A 300 7.48 6.80 3.40
C SER A 300 7.67 5.60 4.33
N SER A 301 6.73 5.33 5.24
CA SER A 301 6.79 4.17 6.16
C SER A 301 6.24 2.88 5.54
N VAL A 302 5.64 2.92 4.36
CA VAL A 302 5.04 1.75 3.70
C VAL A 302 6.04 0.60 3.50
N PRO A 303 7.30 0.80 3.05
CA PRO A 303 8.30 -0.26 2.97
C PRO A 303 8.62 -0.92 4.32
N VAL A 304 8.58 -0.15 5.41
CA VAL A 304 8.83 -0.68 6.75
C VAL A 304 7.72 -1.65 7.13
N ILE A 305 6.46 -1.26 6.92
CA ILE A 305 5.31 -2.13 7.18
C ILE A 305 5.33 -3.38 6.28
N LEU A 306 5.68 -3.23 5.00
CA LEU A 306 5.84 -4.36 4.07
C LEU A 306 6.93 -5.33 4.55
N ARG A 307 8.05 -4.83 5.06
CA ARG A 307 9.13 -5.66 5.62
C ARG A 307 8.68 -6.42 6.87
N GLU A 308 8.01 -5.74 7.80
CA GLU A 308 7.45 -6.40 9.01
C GLU A 308 6.42 -7.47 8.63
N TRP A 309 5.64 -7.22 7.58
CA TRP A 309 4.63 -8.15 7.11
C TRP A 309 5.24 -9.33 6.33
N GLY A 310 6.23 -9.08 5.48
CA GLY A 310 7.00 -10.10 4.76
C GLY A 310 7.73 -11.04 5.71
N ALA A 311 8.37 -10.48 6.76
CA ALA A 311 9.04 -11.27 7.80
C ALA A 311 8.08 -12.24 8.51
N LYS A 312 6.83 -11.83 8.77
CA LYS A 312 5.79 -12.71 9.37
C LYS A 312 5.28 -13.78 8.40
N MET A 313 5.31 -13.54 7.08
CA MET A 313 4.98 -14.58 6.09
C MET A 313 6.14 -15.57 5.90
N GLU A 314 7.37 -15.13 6.06
CA GLU A 314 8.61 -15.87 5.81
C GLU A 314 9.25 -16.51 7.07
N GLU A 315 8.54 -16.63 8.20
CA GLU A 315 9.01 -17.28 9.44
C GLU A 315 9.44 -18.77 9.32
N GLY A 316 9.56 -19.30 8.10
CA GLY A 316 10.22 -20.59 7.81
C GLY A 316 11.46 -20.52 6.90
N GLN A 317 11.78 -19.37 6.30
CA GLN A 317 12.92 -19.19 5.39
C GLN A 317 13.28 -17.70 5.32
N ALA A 318 14.19 -17.21 6.16
CA ALA A 318 14.80 -15.90 5.95
C ALA A 318 16.31 -15.97 6.21
N HIS A 319 17.09 -16.06 5.12
CA HIS A 319 18.48 -15.64 5.12
C HIS A 319 18.50 -14.09 5.09
N LEU A 320 18.10 -13.47 6.19
CA LEU A 320 18.14 -12.01 6.35
C LEU A 320 19.58 -11.58 6.63
N PHE A 321 20.18 -10.80 5.74
CA PHE A 321 21.49 -10.19 5.94
C PHE A 321 21.33 -8.82 6.61
N LYS A 322 21.68 -8.71 7.88
CA LYS A 322 21.55 -7.48 8.68
C LYS A 322 22.84 -6.69 8.63
N VAL A 323 22.74 -5.44 8.21
CA VAL A 323 23.86 -4.48 8.21
C VAL A 323 23.58 -3.39 9.25
N MET A 324 24.51 -3.16 10.16
CA MET A 324 24.50 -2.03 11.09
C MET A 324 25.51 -1.00 10.62
N ILE A 325 25.14 0.28 10.67
CA ILE A 325 26.04 1.38 10.33
C ILE A 325 26.31 2.16 11.62
N SER A 326 27.59 2.29 11.99
CA SER A 326 28.03 3.20 13.04
C SER A 326 28.85 4.32 12.42
N THR A 327 28.46 5.57 12.67
CA THR A 327 29.17 6.74 12.12
C THR A 327 29.92 7.46 13.22
N ASP A 328 31.13 7.93 12.91
CA ASP A 328 31.85 8.95 13.70
C ASP A 328 32.25 8.51 15.12
N ASN A 329 32.96 7.39 15.24
CA ASN A 329 33.33 6.80 16.54
C ASN A 329 34.48 7.54 17.24
N HIS A 330 35.41 8.11 16.47
CA HIS A 330 36.55 8.92 16.97
C HIS A 330 37.23 8.36 18.23
N LEU A 331 37.61 7.08 18.20
CA LEU A 331 38.30 6.42 19.31
C LEU A 331 39.59 7.16 19.68
N GLY A 332 39.79 7.34 20.99
CA GLY A 332 40.91 8.11 21.53
C GLY A 332 40.65 9.62 21.60
N VAL A 333 39.46 10.11 21.24
CA VAL A 333 39.08 11.51 21.50
C VAL A 333 39.17 11.79 23.00
N TRP A 334 39.82 12.90 23.35
CA TRP A 334 40.08 13.32 24.74
C TRP A 334 40.85 12.29 25.59
N GLU A 335 41.72 11.47 24.99
CA GLU A 335 42.53 10.47 25.74
C GLU A 335 43.34 11.07 26.91
N LYS A 336 43.67 12.37 26.87
CA LYS A 336 44.39 13.09 27.92
C LYS A 336 43.52 13.62 29.06
N ASP A 337 42.19 13.55 28.93
CA ASP A 337 41.23 14.03 29.92
C ASP A 337 40.93 12.93 30.94
N GLU A 338 41.14 13.19 32.23
CA GLU A 338 40.99 12.16 33.27
C GLU A 338 39.57 11.61 33.40
N ILE A 339 38.56 12.39 33.02
CA ILE A 339 37.15 12.04 33.15
C ILE A 339 36.61 11.44 31.85
N ARG A 340 36.93 12.05 30.70
CA ARG A 340 36.30 11.73 29.39
C ARG A 340 37.09 10.78 28.49
N LYS A 341 38.31 10.42 28.86
CA LYS A 341 39.21 9.54 28.07
C LYS A 341 38.58 8.23 27.60
N ASP A 342 37.57 7.73 28.30
CA ASP A 342 36.96 6.42 28.03
C ASP A 342 35.60 6.50 27.31
N ASP A 343 35.02 7.69 27.12
CA ASP A 343 33.66 7.89 26.61
C ASP A 343 33.48 7.33 25.18
N SER A 344 34.43 7.62 24.28
CA SER A 344 34.41 7.11 22.91
C SER A 344 34.50 5.58 22.86
N PHE A 345 35.26 4.98 23.76
CA PHE A 345 35.35 3.52 23.86
C PHE A 345 34.08 2.90 24.42
N ALA A 346 33.43 3.56 25.39
CA ALA A 346 32.17 3.09 25.94
C ALA A 346 31.05 3.11 24.89
N ALA A 347 30.94 4.21 24.13
CA ALA A 347 29.99 4.31 23.02
C ALA A 347 30.25 3.26 21.93
N PHE A 348 31.51 3.04 21.56
CA PHE A 348 31.86 2.01 20.58
C PHE A 348 31.60 0.60 21.11
N GLU A 349 31.84 0.34 22.40
CA GLU A 349 31.49 -0.95 23.02
C GLU A 349 29.98 -1.18 23.04
N GLU A 350 29.17 -0.15 23.29
CA GLU A 350 27.70 -0.23 23.21
C GLU A 350 27.23 -0.59 21.79
N VAL A 351 27.80 0.03 20.76
CA VAL A 351 27.53 -0.33 19.35
C VAL A 351 27.81 -1.81 19.10
N LEU A 352 28.95 -2.32 19.56
CA LEU A 352 29.33 -3.73 19.41
C LEU A 352 28.40 -4.68 20.19
N GLN A 353 27.96 -4.29 21.39
CA GLN A 353 27.01 -5.05 22.19
C GLN A 353 25.65 -5.14 21.48
N LEU A 354 25.15 -4.02 20.96
CA LEU A 354 23.90 -3.98 20.20
C LEU A 354 24.01 -4.81 18.91
N ALA A 355 25.14 -4.74 18.20
CA ALA A 355 25.38 -5.56 17.02
C ALA A 355 25.27 -7.07 17.34
N LYS A 356 25.84 -7.49 18.47
CA LYS A 356 25.76 -8.88 18.94
C LYS A 356 24.34 -9.26 19.39
N GLN A 357 23.67 -8.39 20.15
CA GLN A 357 22.30 -8.60 20.63
C GLN A 357 21.31 -8.76 19.46
N HIS A 358 21.48 -7.98 18.40
CA HIS A 358 20.60 -8.02 17.23
C HIS A 358 21.04 -9.01 16.13
N GLN A 359 22.12 -9.78 16.37
CA GLN A 359 22.70 -10.74 15.44
C GLN A 359 22.96 -10.10 14.06
N VAL A 360 23.71 -9.00 14.05
CA VAL A 360 24.10 -8.29 12.83
C VAL A 360 25.17 -9.08 12.08
N ASP A 361 25.03 -9.22 10.76
CA ASP A 361 25.98 -9.95 9.91
C ASP A 361 27.17 -9.08 9.45
N LEU A 362 26.99 -7.75 9.38
CA LEU A 362 28.02 -6.80 8.96
C LEU A 362 27.88 -5.46 9.69
N LEU A 363 28.95 -5.00 10.33
CA LEU A 363 29.06 -3.64 10.88
C LEU A 363 29.87 -2.76 9.92
N LEU A 364 29.24 -1.75 9.34
CA LEU A 364 29.89 -0.73 8.51
C LEU A 364 30.21 0.50 9.36
N LEU A 365 31.47 0.91 9.34
CA LEU A 365 31.92 2.12 10.02
C LEU A 365 31.94 3.27 9.02
N GLY A 366 31.08 4.26 9.22
CA GLY A 366 31.03 5.48 8.42
C GLY A 366 31.92 6.57 9.02
N GLY A 367 32.90 7.06 8.27
CA GLY A 367 33.86 8.06 8.74
C GLY A 367 35.03 7.44 9.50
N ASP A 368 35.72 8.24 10.31
CA ASP A 368 36.97 7.84 10.94
C ASP A 368 36.71 7.04 12.23
N LEU A 369 37.33 5.84 12.31
CA LEU A 369 37.29 5.03 13.54
C LEU A 369 38.12 5.68 14.65
N PHE A 370 39.24 6.33 14.32
CA PHE A 370 40.12 6.99 15.28
C PHE A 370 39.98 8.51 15.19
N HIS A 371 40.22 9.21 16.30
CA HIS A 371 40.25 10.67 16.29
C HIS A 371 41.52 11.23 15.62
N ASP A 372 42.67 10.60 15.91
CA ASP A 372 43.97 10.96 15.34
C ASP A 372 44.36 10.00 14.21
N ASN A 373 44.90 10.53 13.11
CA ASN A 373 45.45 9.73 12.00
C ASN A 373 46.59 8.78 12.44
N LYS A 374 47.24 9.07 13.56
CA LYS A 374 48.25 8.22 14.21
C LYS A 374 47.83 8.00 15.66
N PRO A 375 46.90 7.07 15.92
CA PRO A 375 46.39 6.84 17.27
C PRO A 375 47.50 6.36 18.20
N SER A 376 47.35 6.63 19.49
CA SER A 376 48.29 6.18 20.51
C SER A 376 48.31 4.66 20.62
N ARG A 377 49.40 4.10 21.14
CA ARG A 377 49.48 2.64 21.41
C ARG A 377 48.34 2.15 22.33
N PRO A 378 48.02 2.81 23.45
CA PRO A 378 46.89 2.42 24.29
C PRO A 378 45.56 2.40 23.53
N THR A 379 45.28 3.41 22.71
CA THR A 379 44.06 3.50 21.91
C THR A 379 43.92 2.34 20.93
N VAL A 380 45.00 2.00 20.22
CA VAL A 380 45.01 0.85 19.29
C VAL A 380 44.77 -0.45 20.04
N VAL A 381 45.48 -0.68 21.16
CA VAL A 381 45.36 -1.92 21.95
C VAL A 381 43.92 -2.09 22.46
N LYS A 382 43.32 -1.04 23.01
CA LYS A 382 41.95 -1.07 23.54
C LYS A 382 40.92 -1.33 22.42
N THR A 383 41.12 -0.74 21.24
CA THR A 383 40.28 -0.97 20.07
C THR A 383 40.33 -2.43 19.61
N VAL A 384 41.54 -2.99 19.50
CA VAL A 384 41.72 -4.41 19.12
C VAL A 384 41.08 -5.33 20.14
N GLN A 385 41.16 -5.02 21.43
CA GLN A 385 40.50 -5.81 22.48
C GLN A 385 38.98 -5.84 22.31
N LEU A 386 38.35 -4.69 22.04
CA LEU A 386 36.91 -4.61 21.81
C LEU A 386 36.50 -5.40 20.55
N LEU A 387 37.19 -5.21 19.43
CA LEU A 387 36.92 -5.97 18.20
C LEU A 387 37.11 -7.48 18.40
N THR A 388 38.16 -7.89 19.11
CA THR A 388 38.41 -9.31 19.42
C THR A 388 37.31 -9.88 20.31
N LYS A 389 36.83 -9.12 21.29
CA LYS A 389 35.80 -9.57 22.23
C LYS A 389 34.43 -9.76 21.58
N TYR A 390 34.07 -8.90 20.62
CA TYR A 390 32.71 -8.87 20.07
C TYR A 390 32.60 -9.40 18.64
N CYS A 391 33.65 -9.30 17.82
CA CYS A 391 33.62 -9.68 16.41
C CYS A 391 34.34 -11.02 16.12
N LEU A 392 35.21 -11.51 17.02
CA LEU A 392 35.88 -12.80 16.84
C LEU A 392 35.04 -13.92 17.49
N GLY A 393 34.62 -14.90 16.70
CA GLY A 393 33.86 -16.05 17.16
C GLY A 393 33.80 -17.14 16.09
N ASP A 394 33.18 -18.27 16.43
CA ASP A 394 33.06 -19.45 15.56
C ASP A 394 31.80 -19.43 14.66
N ASP A 395 31.07 -18.30 14.66
CA ASP A 395 29.85 -18.16 13.87
C ASP A 395 30.18 -18.20 12.36
N PRO A 396 29.44 -19.00 11.56
CA PRO A 396 29.71 -19.13 10.14
C PRO A 396 29.40 -17.83 9.40
N ILE A 397 30.38 -17.30 8.64
CA ILE A 397 30.18 -16.13 7.78
C ILE A 397 29.28 -16.53 6.60
N ARG A 398 28.04 -16.05 6.58
CA ARG A 398 26.98 -16.46 5.64
C ARG A 398 27.00 -15.73 4.30
N PHE A 399 27.99 -14.86 4.05
CA PHE A 399 28.11 -14.11 2.81
C PHE A 399 29.47 -14.34 2.16
N ARG A 400 29.50 -14.28 0.83
CA ARG A 400 30.72 -14.45 0.02
C ARG A 400 30.86 -13.27 -0.93
N ILE A 401 31.99 -12.59 -0.88
CA ILE A 401 32.36 -11.60 -1.89
C ILE A 401 32.73 -12.38 -3.15
N LEU A 402 31.95 -12.19 -4.22
CA LEU A 402 32.12 -12.92 -5.49
C LEU A 402 33.14 -12.27 -6.42
N SER A 403 33.48 -11.00 -6.18
CA SER A 403 34.43 -10.24 -6.95
C SER A 403 35.84 -10.35 -6.39
N ASP A 404 36.86 -10.18 -7.23
CA ASP A 404 38.25 -10.12 -6.80
C ASP A 404 38.46 -8.89 -5.89
N ALA A 405 38.77 -9.13 -4.61
CA ALA A 405 38.98 -8.07 -3.64
C ALA A 405 40.13 -7.14 -4.05
N ALA A 406 41.16 -7.65 -4.72
CA ALA A 406 42.30 -6.85 -5.18
C ALA A 406 41.93 -5.85 -6.28
N ALA A 407 40.89 -6.14 -7.07
CA ALA A 407 40.38 -5.23 -8.10
C ALA A 407 39.47 -4.13 -7.54
N ASN A 408 38.79 -4.39 -6.41
CA ASN A 408 37.79 -3.49 -5.81
C ASN A 408 38.37 -2.61 -4.70
N PHE A 409 39.39 -3.10 -3.99
CA PHE A 409 40.04 -2.40 -2.90
C PHE A 409 41.51 -2.20 -3.27
N VAL A 410 41.75 -1.34 -4.27
CA VAL A 410 43.10 -0.92 -4.65
C VAL A 410 43.69 -0.16 -3.45
N GLY A 411 44.85 -0.62 -2.98
CA GLY A 411 45.45 -0.24 -1.70
C GLY A 411 45.47 1.26 -1.42
N GLY A 412 45.08 1.61 -0.19
CA GLY A 412 45.43 2.87 0.45
C GLY A 412 46.82 2.81 1.07
#